data_AF-A0A6A7N6U1-F1
#
_entry.id   AF-A0A6A7N6U1-F1
#
_cell.length_a   1.000
_cell.length_b   1.000
_cell.length_c   1.000
_cell.angle_alpha   90.00
_cell.angle_beta   90.00
_cell.angle_gamma   90.00
#
_symmetry.space_group_name_H-M   'P 1'
#
loop_
_entity.id
_entity.type
_entity.pdbx_description
1 polymer ?
#
loop_
_entity_poly.entity_id
_entity_poly.type
_entity_poly.pdbx_seq_one_letter_code
_entity_poly.pdbx_strand_id
1 'polypeptide(L)'
;MEKMLAVTDVQLFNLVGLSALHANVLRDGTSACYLFRLSEPQLRCLRQLSTADLMRLVDSFRSGPLFQLRSDFCELVQAPGHVRQLRTLLADPAPSQWSPPQPDRRKPVAAAGR
;
A
#
# COMPACT_ATOMS: atom_id res chain seq x y z
N MET A 1 -21.48 -30.72 -4.08
CA MET A 1 -21.06 -30.09 -2.80
C MET A 1 -19.82 -29.26 -3.10
N GLU A 2 -20.00 -27.96 -3.32
CA GLU A 2 -18.87 -27.04 -3.35
C GLU A 2 -18.23 -27.04 -1.97
N LYS A 3 -16.99 -27.51 -1.87
CA LYS A 3 -16.18 -27.31 -0.67
C LYS A 3 -15.96 -25.80 -0.59
N MET A 4 -16.76 -25.13 0.25
CA MET A 4 -16.46 -23.79 0.71
C MET A 4 -15.15 -23.91 1.51
N LEU A 5 -14.02 -23.74 0.81
CA LEU A 5 -12.70 -23.75 1.42
C LEU A 5 -12.71 -22.63 2.46
N ALA A 6 -12.71 -23.00 3.74
CA ALA A 6 -12.67 -22.05 4.83
C ALA A 6 -11.42 -21.19 4.65
N VAL A 7 -11.64 -19.90 4.38
CA VAL A 7 -10.57 -18.91 4.30
C VAL A 7 -9.95 -18.81 5.68
N THR A 8 -8.65 -19.04 5.78
CA THR A 8 -7.93 -18.90 7.05
C THR A 8 -7.83 -17.43 7.46
N ASP A 9 -7.63 -17.16 8.75
CA ASP A 9 -7.46 -15.78 9.24
C ASP A 9 -6.30 -15.05 8.56
N VAL A 10 -5.21 -15.78 8.25
CA VAL A 10 -4.06 -15.24 7.51
C VAL A 10 -4.45 -14.85 6.08
N GLN A 11 -5.24 -15.69 5.40
CA GLN A 11 -5.74 -15.37 4.07
C GLN A 11 -6.70 -14.19 4.09
N LEU A 12 -7.60 -14.11 5.08
CA LEU A 12 -8.50 -12.99 5.25
C LEU A 12 -7.73 -11.68 5.50
N PHE A 13 -6.74 -11.72 6.40
CA PHE A 13 -5.85 -10.58 6.67
C PHE A 13 -5.13 -10.11 5.40
N ASN A 14 -4.54 -11.05 4.66
CA ASN A 14 -3.85 -10.76 3.39
C ASN A 14 -4.79 -10.17 2.35
N LEU A 15 -6.01 -10.71 2.23
CA LEU A 15 -7.01 -10.21 1.29
C LEU A 15 -7.44 -8.78 1.62
N VAL A 16 -7.79 -8.51 2.88
CA VAL A 16 -8.21 -7.18 3.33
C VAL A 16 -7.11 -6.16 3.08
N GLY A 17 -5.86 -6.48 3.44
CA GLY A 17 -4.72 -5.59 3.23
C GLY A 17 -4.46 -5.31 1.74
N LEU A 18 -4.45 -6.36 0.90
CA LEU A 18 -4.24 -6.21 -0.54
C LEU A 18 -5.38 -5.45 -1.23
N SER A 19 -6.64 -5.71 -0.84
CA SER A 19 -7.79 -4.98 -1.36
C SER A 19 -7.73 -3.50 -1.00
N ALA A 20 -7.34 -3.17 0.24
CA ALA A 20 -7.17 -1.78 0.67
C ALA A 20 -6.02 -1.08 -0.09
N LEU A 21 -4.88 -1.75 -0.25
CA LEU A 21 -3.76 -1.26 -1.07
C LEU A 21 -4.19 -0.99 -2.51
N HIS A 22 -4.83 -1.97 -3.14
CA HIS A 22 -5.27 -1.89 -4.54
C HIS A 22 -6.30 -0.77 -4.74
N ALA A 23 -7.28 -0.64 -3.84
CA ALA A 23 -8.25 0.44 -3.90
C ALA A 23 -7.60 1.83 -3.77
N ASN A 24 -6.61 1.99 -2.88
CA ASN A 24 -5.86 3.23 -2.76
C ASN A 24 -5.06 3.54 -4.03
N VAL A 25 -4.40 2.54 -4.61
CA VAL A 25 -3.66 2.68 -5.87
C VAL A 25 -4.56 3.12 -7.03
N LEU A 26 -5.76 2.53 -7.15
CA LEU A 26 -6.73 2.91 -8.19
C LEU A 26 -7.32 4.30 -7.97
N ARG A 27 -7.51 4.72 -6.72
CA ARG A 27 -8.05 6.04 -6.36
C ARG A 27 -7.03 7.16 -6.54
N ASP A 28 -5.83 7.00 -5.98
CA ASP A 28 -4.73 7.95 -6.07
C ASP A 28 -3.40 7.21 -5.93
N GLY A 29 -2.83 6.86 -7.08
CA GLY A 29 -1.55 6.14 -7.15
C GLY A 29 -0.39 6.90 -6.53
N THR A 30 -0.40 8.24 -6.56
CA THR A 30 0.66 9.06 -5.98
C THR A 30 0.61 8.96 -4.47
N SER A 31 -0.54 9.23 -3.84
CA SER A 31 -0.70 9.07 -2.39
C SER A 31 -0.45 7.62 -1.95
N ALA A 32 -0.90 6.64 -2.72
CA ALA A 32 -0.64 5.22 -2.43
C ALA A 32 0.86 4.90 -2.46
N CYS A 33 1.62 5.45 -3.41
CA CYS A 33 3.08 5.32 -3.42
C CYS A 33 3.71 5.86 -2.12
N TYR A 34 3.28 7.02 -1.63
CA TYR A 34 3.81 7.58 -0.38
C TYR A 34 3.41 6.75 0.85
N LEU A 35 2.15 6.34 0.94
CA LEU A 35 1.62 5.59 2.08
C LEU A 35 2.19 4.19 2.20
N PHE A 36 2.31 3.48 1.07
CA PHE A 36 2.72 2.09 1.01
C PHE A 36 4.16 1.90 0.50
N ARG A 37 4.89 3.01 0.26
CA ARG A 37 6.28 3.01 -0.22
C ARG A 37 6.46 2.19 -1.49
N LEU A 38 5.51 2.29 -2.41
CA LEU A 38 5.56 1.56 -3.68
C LEU A 38 6.56 2.23 -4.63
N SER A 39 7.45 1.44 -5.21
CA SER A 39 8.21 1.86 -6.40
C SER A 39 7.28 1.96 -7.62
N GLU A 40 7.71 2.71 -8.63
CA GLU A 40 6.96 2.85 -9.89
C GLU A 40 6.64 1.50 -10.57
N PRO A 41 7.55 0.50 -10.64
CA PRO A 41 7.21 -0.83 -11.14
C PRO A 41 6.14 -1.55 -10.31
N GLN A 42 6.19 -1.43 -8.98
CA GLN A 42 5.19 -2.04 -8.08
C GLN A 42 3.83 -1.38 -8.23
N LEU A 43 3.77 -0.04 -8.33
CA LEU A 43 2.55 0.70 -8.61
C LEU A 43 1.92 0.23 -9.93
N ARG A 44 2.72 0.11 -10.99
CA ARG A 44 2.24 -0.34 -12.30
C ARG A 44 1.70 -1.77 -12.24
N CYS A 45 2.40 -2.67 -11.57
CA CYS A 45 1.95 -4.05 -11.36
C CYS A 45 0.60 -4.07 -10.64
N LEU A 46 0.48 -3.37 -9.51
CA LEU A 46 -0.75 -3.31 -8.74
C LEU A 46 -1.93 -2.75 -9.53
N ARG A 47 -1.73 -1.73 -10.37
CA ARG A 47 -2.80 -1.15 -11.21
C ARG A 47 -3.36 -2.10 -12.27
N GLN A 48 -2.61 -3.14 -12.63
CA GLN A 48 -3.00 -4.10 -13.67
C GLN A 48 -3.73 -5.32 -13.09
N LEU A 49 -3.73 -5.49 -11.77
CA LEU A 49 -4.36 -6.64 -11.13
C LEU A 49 -5.88 -6.50 -11.12
N SER A 50 -6.57 -7.59 -11.46
CA SER A 50 -8.00 -7.73 -11.20
C SER A 50 -8.25 -8.22 -9.78
N THR A 51 -9.49 -8.11 -9.30
CA THR A 51 -9.91 -8.71 -8.02
C THR A 51 -9.66 -10.22 -7.98
N ALA A 52 -9.82 -10.92 -9.11
CA ALA A 52 -9.53 -12.34 -9.22
C ALA A 52 -8.03 -12.64 -9.05
N ASP A 53 -7.14 -11.75 -9.51
CA ASP A 53 -5.70 -11.88 -9.31
C ASP A 53 -5.32 -11.73 -7.84
N LEU A 54 -5.95 -10.78 -7.13
CA LEU A 54 -5.74 -10.61 -5.69
C LEU A 54 -6.15 -11.87 -4.91
N MET A 55 -7.30 -12.46 -5.25
CA MET A 55 -7.77 -13.70 -4.64
C MET A 55 -6.80 -14.87 -4.88
N ARG A 56 -6.29 -15.02 -6.11
CA ARG A 56 -5.30 -16.05 -6.44
C ARG A 56 -3.99 -15.84 -5.69
N LEU A 57 -3.56 -14.60 -5.52
CA LEU A 57 -2.34 -14.27 -4.80
C LEU A 57 -2.48 -14.66 -3.32
N VAL A 58 -3.58 -14.30 -2.67
CA VAL A 58 -3.88 -14.71 -1.29
C VAL A 58 -3.94 -16.23 -1.15
N ASP A 59 -4.54 -16.92 -2.12
CA ASP A 59 -4.64 -18.37 -2.08
C ASP A 59 -3.28 -19.08 -2.18
N SER A 60 -2.32 -18.43 -2.85
CA SER A 60 -0.94 -18.91 -3.00
C SER A 60 -0.08 -18.65 -1.74
N PHE A 61 -0.42 -17.65 -0.94
CA PHE A 61 0.32 -17.26 0.27
C PHE A 61 -0.43 -17.62 1.54
N ARG A 62 -0.47 -18.93 1.86
CA ARG A 62 -1.17 -19.48 3.04
C ARG A 62 -0.32 -19.52 4.31
N SER A 63 1.00 -19.45 4.18
CA SER A 63 1.95 -19.72 5.26
C SER A 63 2.30 -18.51 6.12
N GLY A 64 1.82 -17.31 5.80
CA GLY A 64 2.10 -16.12 6.60
C GLY A 64 1.51 -14.81 6.07
N PRO A 65 1.58 -13.74 6.87
CA PRO A 65 1.09 -12.43 6.48
C PRO A 65 2.01 -11.79 5.41
N LEU A 66 1.39 -11.17 4.41
CA LEU A 66 2.09 -10.38 3.37
C LEU A 66 2.56 -9.02 3.88
N PHE A 67 1.94 -8.54 4.95
CA PHE A 67 2.23 -7.25 5.56
C PHE A 67 2.94 -7.46 6.88
N GLN A 68 4.00 -6.68 7.11
CA GLN A 68 4.74 -6.69 8.36
C GLN A 68 4.30 -5.53 9.24
N LEU A 69 4.38 -5.75 10.55
CA LEU A 69 4.23 -4.68 11.52
C LEU A 69 5.39 -3.69 11.35
N ARG A 70 5.12 -2.40 11.58
CA ARG A 70 6.17 -1.38 11.61
C ARG A 70 7.23 -1.74 12.65
N SER A 71 8.50 -1.58 12.29
CA SER A 71 9.64 -1.86 13.19
C SER A 71 9.63 -0.98 14.45
N ASP A 72 9.11 0.24 14.35
CA ASP A 72 9.00 1.20 15.46
C ASP A 72 7.65 1.12 16.20
N PHE A 73 6.83 0.08 15.97
CA PHE A 73 5.46 0.02 16.48
C PHE A 73 5.36 0.20 18.00
N CYS A 74 6.17 -0.53 18.77
CA CYS A 74 6.14 -0.43 20.23
C CYS A 74 6.52 0.98 20.71
N GLU A 75 7.53 1.59 20.09
CA GLU A 75 7.93 2.96 20.41
C GLU A 75 6.83 3.97 20.06
N LEU A 76 6.11 3.75 18.95
CA LEU A 76 5.02 4.61 18.51
C LEU A 76 3.83 4.54 19.48
N VAL A 77 3.52 3.34 19.99
CA VAL A 77 2.48 3.11 21.00
C VAL A 77 2.86 3.74 22.34
N GLN A 78 4.14 3.79 22.68
CA GLN A 78 4.63 4.39 23.93
C GLN A 78 4.91 5.89 23.82
N ALA A 79 5.04 6.43 22.60
CA ALA A 79 5.36 7.83 22.37
C ALA A 79 4.24 8.75 22.90
N PRO A 80 4.59 9.91 23.48
CA PRO A 80 3.65 10.99 23.78
C PRO A 80 2.85 11.39 22.54
N GLY A 81 1.58 11.78 22.71
CA GLY A 81 0.64 11.97 21.60
C GLY A 81 1.12 12.90 20.47
N HIS A 82 1.87 13.95 20.80
CA HIS A 82 2.44 14.89 19.83
C HIS A 82 3.61 14.28 19.03
N VAL A 83 4.42 13.40 19.64
CA VAL A 83 5.53 12.70 18.97
C VAL A 83 5.02 11.58 18.06
N ARG A 84 3.92 10.93 18.45
CA ARG A 84 3.27 9.87 17.66
C ARG A 84 2.85 10.36 16.28
N GLN A 85 2.31 11.58 16.19
CA GLN A 85 1.88 12.19 14.93
C GLN A 85 3.07 12.44 13.98
N LEU A 86 4.20 12.88 14.52
CA LEU A 86 5.41 13.17 13.74
C LEU A 86 6.11 11.88 13.25
N ARG A 87 6.24 10.85 14.09
CA ARG A 87 6.84 9.56 13.68
C ARG A 87 5.96 8.74 12.73
N THR A 88 4.66 9.03 12.70
CA THR A 88 3.75 8.44 11.69
C THR A 88 4.08 8.97 10.29
N LEU A 89 4.49 10.23 10.18
CA LEU A 89 4.87 10.91 8.93
C LEU A 89 6.34 10.66 8.52
N LEU A 90 7.23 10.50 9.51
CA LEU A 90 8.68 10.43 9.36
C LEU A 90 9.26 9.01 9.50
N ALA A 91 8.47 7.95 9.30
CA ALA A 91 9.02 6.60 9.26
C ALA A 91 10.08 6.52 8.14
N ASP A 92 11.33 6.61 8.55
CA ASP A 92 12.52 6.70 7.71
C ASP A 92 12.73 5.39 6.94
N PRO A 93 12.96 5.45 5.62
CA PRO A 93 13.63 4.36 4.94
C PRO A 93 15.12 4.37 5.28
N ALA A 94 15.72 3.18 5.31
CA ALA A 94 17.17 3.05 5.12
C ALA A 94 17.61 3.87 3.88
N PRO A 95 18.79 4.51 3.91
CA PRO A 95 19.23 5.40 2.85
C PRO A 95 19.69 4.58 1.64
N SER A 96 18.76 4.15 0.79
CA SER A 96 18.98 3.96 -0.66
C SER A 96 17.74 3.33 -1.32
N GLN A 97 17.44 3.80 -2.54
CA GLN A 97 16.59 3.20 -3.57
C GLN A 97 15.11 3.59 -3.69
N TRP A 98 14.42 4.10 -2.66
CA TRP A 98 13.03 4.54 -2.86
C TRP A 98 12.93 6.03 -3.22
N SER A 99 12.63 6.32 -4.48
CA SER A 99 12.20 7.63 -4.95
C SER A 99 10.71 7.56 -5.30
N PRO A 100 9.85 8.42 -4.72
CA PRO A 100 8.46 8.48 -5.13
C PRO A 100 8.36 8.88 -6.61
N PRO A 101 7.38 8.35 -7.36
CA PRO A 101 7.12 8.82 -8.71
C PRO A 101 6.82 10.32 -8.67
N GLN A 102 7.58 11.11 -9.45
CA GLN A 102 7.37 12.55 -9.56
C GLN A 102 6.01 12.80 -10.23
N PRO A 103 5.14 13.65 -9.65
CA PRO A 103 3.91 14.03 -10.32
C PRO A 103 4.25 14.71 -11.64
N ASP A 104 3.60 14.27 -12.72
CA ASP A 104 3.87 14.75 -14.07
C ASP A 104 3.52 16.25 -14.18
N ARG A 105 4.53 17.13 -14.07
CA ARG A 105 4.36 18.58 -14.15
C ARG A 105 4.01 19.07 -15.57
N ARG A 106 3.81 18.17 -16.54
CA ARG A 106 3.49 18.50 -17.93
C ARG A 106 1.99 18.41 -18.23
N LYS A 107 1.21 19.30 -17.63
CA LYS A 107 0.07 19.90 -18.34
C LYS A 107 0.09 21.40 -18.04
N PRO A 108 0.49 22.26 -18.99
CA PRO A 108 0.14 23.67 -18.86
C PRO A 108 -1.38 23.74 -18.77
N VAL A 109 -1.88 24.33 -17.69
CA VAL A 109 -3.24 24.83 -17.65
C VAL A 109 -3.34 25.77 -18.83
N ALA A 110 -4.07 25.37 -19.87
CA ALA A 110 -4.46 26.28 -20.92
C ALA A 110 -5.24 27.40 -20.22
N ALA A 111 -4.60 28.56 -20.09
CA ALA A 111 -5.26 29.76 -19.63
C ALA A 111 -6.33 30.09 -20.66
N ALA A 112 -7.57 29.72 -20.34
CA ALA A 112 -8.74 30.20 -21.04
C ALA A 112 -9.05 31.63 -20.53
N GLY A 113 -9.12 32.58 -21.46
CA GLY A 113 -9.54 33.97 -21.24
C GLY A 113 -8.36 34.96 -21.29
N ARG A 114 -8.34 35.99 -22.13
CA ARG A 114 -9.43 36.75 -22.77
C ARG A 114 -9.04 37.20 -24.17
#